data_AF-U2V2B2-F1
#
_entry.id   AF-U2V2B2-F1
#
_cell.length_a   1.000
_cell.length_b   1.000
_cell.length_c   1.000
_cell.angle_alpha   90.00
_cell.angle_beta   90.00
_cell.angle_gamma   90.00
#
_symmetry.space_group_name_H-M   'P 1'
#
loop_
_entity.id
_entity.type
_entity.pdbx_description
1 polymer ?
#
loop_
_entity_poly.entity_id
_entity_poly.type
_entity_poly.pdbx_seq_one_letter_code
_entity_poly.pdbx_strand_id
1 'polypeptide(L)' 'MGYQYHVAYVCLSRSGGIGFGSVEVSRPSPLASPGEVTEMGEDIARDQGLERAVVLNVVSFGPVTGPAGGVRL' A
#
# COMPACT_ATOMS: atom_id res chain seq x y z
N MET A 1 -19.03 0.45 -1.57
CA MET A 1 -18.18 0.21 -2.76
C MET A 1 -16.82 0.79 -2.44
N GLY A 2 -15.75 0.04 -2.68
CA GLY A 2 -14.37 0.52 -2.47
C GLY A 2 -13.50 0.15 -3.67
N TYR A 3 -12.24 0.54 -3.63
CA TYR A 3 -11.23 0.21 -4.64
C TYR A 3 -10.18 -0.69 -4.01
N GLN A 4 -9.84 -1.78 -4.69
CA GLN A 4 -8.80 -2.71 -4.23
C GLN A 4 -7.55 -2.57 -5.10
N TYR A 5 -6.40 -2.55 -4.43
CA TYR A 5 -5.10 -2.40 -5.05
C TYR A 5 -4.16 -3.50 -4.58
N HIS A 6 -3.35 -4.02 -5.48
CA HIS A 6 -2.13 -4.75 -5.12
C HIS A 6 -0.94 -3.80 -5.27
N VAL A 7 -0.19 -3.64 -4.18
CA VAL A 7 0.88 -2.64 -4.08
C VAL A 7 2.19 -3.37 -3.85
N ALA A 8 3.17 -3.14 -4.72
CA ALA A 8 4.53 -3.62 -4.53
C ALA A 8 5.40 -2.46 -4.03
N TYR A 9 6.26 -2.72 -3.04
CA TYR A 9 7.11 -1.70 -2.44
C TYR A 9 8.53 -2.22 -2.15
N VAL A 10 9.47 -1.29 -2.10
CA VAL A 10 10.79 -1.49 -1.48
C VAL A 10 10.77 -0.85 -0.09
N CYS A 11 11.42 -1.46 0.88
CA CYS A 11 11.46 -0.93 2.24
C CYS A 11 12.86 -0.92 2.84
N LEU A 12 13.01 -0.05 3.84
CA LEU A 12 14.14 -0.04 4.76
C LEU A 12 13.65 -0.56 6.12
N SER A 13 14.28 -1.61 6.63
CA SER A 13 14.05 -2.09 7.98
C SER A 13 14.81 -1.21 8.98
N ARG A 14 14.34 -1.17 10.23
CA ARG A 14 15.02 -0.43 11.32
C ARG A 14 16.44 -0.91 11.61
N SER A 15 16.80 -2.11 11.14
CA SER A 15 18.15 -2.66 11.24
C SER A 15 19.05 -2.26 10.05
N GLY A 16 18.59 -1.36 9.17
CA GLY A 16 19.31 -0.91 7.99
C GLY A 16 19.26 -1.86 6.78
N GLY A 17 18.38 -2.87 6.81
CA GLY A 17 18.22 -3.83 5.70
C GLY A 17 17.27 -3.30 4.63
N ILE A 18 17.58 -3.56 3.36
CA ILE A 18 16.68 -3.27 2.23
C ILE A 18 15.88 -4.54 1.91
N GLY A 19 14.56 -4.41 1.81
CA GLY A 19 13.65 -5.50 1.48
C GLY A 19 12.66 -5.12 0.39
N PHE A 20 12.01 -6.14 -0.17
CA PHE A 20 10.90 -5.99 -1.11
C PHE A 20 9.67 -6.70 -0.54
N GLY A 21 8.49 -6.13 -0.77
CA GLY A 21 7.24 -6.71 -0.31
C GLY A 21 6.07 -6.30 -1.17
N SER A 22 4.92 -6.91 -0.89
CA SER A 22 3.66 -6.53 -1.49
C SER A 22 2.52 -6.66 -0.50
N VAL A 23 1.50 -5.81 -0.65
CA VAL A 23 0.28 -5.83 0.17
C VAL A 23 -0.94 -5.58 -0.69
N GLU A 24 -2.07 -6.10 -0.26
CA GLU A 24 -3.37 -5.66 -0.77
C GLU A 24 -3.91 -4.51 0.07
N VAL A 25 -4.38 -3.45 -0.59
CA VAL A 25 -4.93 -2.26 0.07
C VAL A 25 -6.35 -2.00 -0.44
N SER A 26 -7.27 -1.73 0.49
CA SER A 26 -8.63 -1.29 0.18
C SER A 26 -8.80 0.19 0.51
N ARG A 27 -9.33 0.99 -0.42
CA ARG A 27 -9.64 2.42 -0.21
C ARG A 27 -11.08 2.78 -0.58
N PRO A 28 -11.68 3.80 0.05
CA PRO A 28 -13.05 4.22 -0.25
C PRO A 28 -13.19 4.91 -1.62
N SER A 29 -12.11 5.50 -2.13
CA SER A 29 -12.04 6.24 -3.40
C SER A 29 -10.90 5.74 -4.29
N PRO A 30 -10.93 6.01 -5.60
CA PRO A 30 -9.80 5.73 -6.47
C PRO A 30 -8.60 6.61 -6.09
N LEU A 31 -7.38 6.13 -6.33
CA LEU A 31 -6.19 6.96 -6.25
C LEU A 31 -6.24 8.01 -7.38
N ALA A 32 -6.11 9.27 -7.01
CA ALA A 32 -6.24 10.41 -7.92
C ALA A 32 -4.94 11.19 -8.06
N SER A 33 -3.94 10.95 -7.20
CA SER A 33 -2.67 11.69 -7.25
C SER A 33 -1.44 10.87 -6.83
N PRO A 34 -0.24 11.27 -7.29
CA PRO A 34 1.02 10.73 -6.77
C PRO A 34 1.23 10.94 -5.26
N GLY A 35 0.63 12.00 -4.69
CA GLY A 35 0.67 12.27 -3.24
C GLY A 35 0.05 11.15 -2.42
N GLU A 36 -1.13 10.67 -2.83
CA GLU A 36 -1.82 9.56 -2.15
C GLU A 36 -1.06 8.24 -2.24
N VAL A 37 -0.28 8.04 -3.31
CA VAL A 37 0.62 6.87 -3.44
C VAL A 37 1.81 6.98 -2.48
N THR A 38 2.31 8.19 -2.24
CA THR A 38 3.37 8.45 -1.26
C THR A 38 2.87 8.20 0.16
N GLU A 39 1.70 8.75 0.51
CA GLU A 39 1.03 8.50 1.80
C GLU A 39 0.76 7.01 2.02
N MET A 40 0.35 6.28 0.97
CA MET A 40 0.19 4.83 1.05
C MET A 40 1.50 4.11 1.40
N GLY A 41 2.64 4.57 0.89
CA GLY A 41 3.95 4.04 1.28
C GLY A 41 4.25 4.28 2.77
N GLU A 42 3.91 5.46 3.29
CA GLU A 42 4.07 5.78 4.71
C GLU A 42 3.17 4.92 5.60
N ASP A 43 1.91 4.72 5.21
CA ASP A 43 0.97 3.82 5.89
C ASP A 43 1.51 2.38 5.94
N ILE A 44 1.98 1.86 4.80
CA ILE A 44 2.59 0.52 4.71
C ILE A 44 3.79 0.41 5.64
N ALA A 45 4.67 1.43 5.64
CA ALA A 45 5.85 1.42 6.49
C ALA A 45 5.46 1.34 7.97
N ARG A 46 4.50 2.16 8.39
CA ARG A 46 4.00 2.19 9.76
C ARG A 46 3.36 0.87 10.17
N ASP A 47 2.47 0.33 9.34
CA ASP A 47 1.69 -0.87 9.66
C ASP A 47 2.57 -2.14 9.69
N GLN A 48 3.64 -2.17 8.89
CA GLN A 48 4.62 -3.27 8.85
C GLN A 48 5.80 -3.09 9.83
N GLY A 49 5.84 -2.00 10.60
CA GLY A 49 6.96 -1.71 11.53
C GLY A 49 8.28 -1.38 10.84
N LEU A 50 8.25 -0.99 9.56
CA LEU A 50 9.40 -0.59 8.76
C LEU A 50 9.78 0.86 9.09
N GLU A 51 11.00 1.25 8.71
CA GLU A 51 11.44 2.65 8.82
C GLU A 51 10.89 3.49 7.67
N ARG A 52 10.90 2.92 6.46
CA ARG A 52 10.38 3.54 5.26
C ARG A 52 9.91 2.48 4.27
N ALA A 53 8.87 2.79 3.51
CA ALA A 53 8.47 2.03 2.34
C ALA A 53 8.23 2.99 1.18
N VAL A 54 8.70 2.61 -0.01
CA VAL A 54 8.51 3.35 -1.26
C VAL A 54 7.74 2.45 -2.20
N VAL A 55 6.57 2.93 -2.65
CA VAL A 55 5.73 2.22 -3.59
C VAL A 55 6.40 2.19 -4.96
N LEU A 56 6.60 1.00 -5.50
CA LEU A 56 7.18 0.76 -6.83
C LEU A 56 6.09 0.66 -7.89
N ASN A 57 4.99 -0.02 -7.55
CA ASN A 57 3.88 -0.24 -8.46
C ASN A 57 2.56 -0.37 -7.71
N VAL A 58 1.50 0.09 -8.35
CA VAL A 58 0.12 -0.06 -7.90
C VAL A 58 -0.69 -0.66 -9.04
N VAL A 59 -1.24 -1.86 -8.82
CA VAL A 59 -2.18 -2.49 -9.74
C VAL A 59 -3.57 -2.34 -9.16
N SER A 60 -4.46 -1.67 -9.89
CA SER A 60 -5.86 -1.52 -9.50
C SER A 60 -6.71 -2.64 -10.07
N PHE A 61 -7.55 -3.24 -9.24
CA PHE A 61 -8.58 -4.20 -9.68
C PHE A 61 -9.92 -3.52 -9.98
N GLY A 62 -10.00 -2.19 -9.80
CA GLY A 62 -11.22 -1.40 -9.99
C GLY A 62 -12.15 -1.40 -8.77
N PRO A 63 -13.40 -0.93 -8.94
CA PRO A 63 -14.39 -0.91 -7.86
C PRO A 63 -14.78 -2.34 -7.46
N VAL A 64 -14.71 -2.64 -6.17
CA VAL A 64 -15.17 -3.89 -5.57
C VAL A 64 -16.45 -3.68 -4.76
N THR A 65 -17.42 -4.56 -4.95
CA THR A 65 -18.65 -4.64 -4.17
C THR A 65 -18.43 -5.54 -2.95
N GLY A 66 -17.94 -4.96 -1.86
CA GLY A 66 -17.72 -5.60 -0.56
C GLY A 66 -17.31 -4.54 0.47
N PRO A 67 -17.25 -4.85 1.78
CA PRO A 67 -16.63 -3.93 2.73
C PRO A 67 -15.19 -3.70 2.28
N ALA A 68 -14.79 -2.43 2.14
CA ALA A 68 -13.40 -2.05 1.87
C ALA A 68 -12.59 -2.38 3.13
N GLY A 69 -12.24 -3.65 3.27
CA GLY A 69 -11.87 -4.26 4.53
C GLY A 69 -10.42 -4.71 4.52
N GLY A 70 -9.57 -3.86 5.09
CA GLY A 70 -8.26 -4.22 5.62
C GLY A 70 -7.13 -4.39 4.61
N VAL A 71 -5.92 -4.13 5.07
CA VAL A 71 -4.70 -4.66 4.45
C VAL A 71 -4.72 -6.16 4.72
N ARG A 72 -4.78 -6.98 3.66
CA ARG A 72 -4.65 -8.44 3.80
C ARG A 72 -3.16 -8.80 3.70
N LEU A 73 -2.65 -9.39 4.78
CA LEU A 73 -1.30 -9.94 4.92
C LEU A 73 -1.33 -11.46 4.73
#